data_AF-A0A0Q6FM22-F1
#
_entry.id   AF-A0A0Q6FM22-F1
#
_cell.length_a   1.000
_cell.length_b   1.000
_cell.length_c   1.000
_cell.angle_alpha   90.00
_cell.angle_beta   90.00
_cell.angle_gamma   90.00
#
_symmetry.space_group_name_H-M   'P 1'
#
loop_
_entity.id
_entity.type
_entity.pdbx_description
1 polymer ?
#
loop_
_entity_poly.entity_id
_entity_poly.type
_entity_poly.pdbx_seq_one_letter_code
_entity_poly.pdbx_strand_id
1 'polypeptide(L)'
;MPALGLREVPVQRYRGRPDDAPGTAIQDTGVMASPRGPGGGVGPGEVGNFLVTGHRTSHGAPLAQLPALADGARVEVRSGDRVLVYRVTATRETSFRSPASLRAQAAPVPGRPGVRPTEAMLTLSTCATPEDHAAGNYWSDEFGNPEHRIDKIAVLVRERPA
;
A
#
# COMPACT_ATOMS: atom_id res chain seq x y z
N MET A 1 11.17 -5.55 -4.07
CA MET A 1 10.79 -6.63 -3.15
C MET A 1 11.48 -7.92 -3.56
N PRO A 2 12.66 -8.25 -3.01
CA PRO A 2 13.45 -9.40 -3.44
C PRO A 2 12.68 -10.72 -3.42
N ALA A 3 11.87 -10.95 -2.38
CA ALA A 3 11.07 -12.17 -2.21
C ALA A 3 10.02 -12.40 -3.32
N LEU A 4 9.61 -11.35 -4.03
CA LEU A 4 8.65 -11.43 -5.15
C LEU A 4 9.31 -11.18 -6.51
N GLY A 5 10.63 -11.05 -6.57
CA GLY A 5 11.33 -10.67 -7.82
C GLY A 5 11.06 -9.24 -8.31
N LEU A 6 10.19 -8.47 -7.65
CA LEU A 6 9.83 -7.11 -8.07
C LEU A 6 10.99 -6.15 -7.84
N ARG A 7 11.39 -5.40 -8.88
CA ARG A 7 12.48 -4.41 -8.82
C ARG A 7 12.08 -3.13 -9.54
N GLU A 8 12.56 -2.01 -9.01
CA GLU A 8 12.56 -0.68 -9.68
C GLU A 8 11.22 -0.18 -10.22
N VAL A 9 10.10 -0.57 -9.60
CA VAL A 9 8.79 -0.02 -9.95
C VAL A 9 8.63 1.39 -9.36
N PRO A 10 8.34 2.42 -10.17
CA PRO A 10 8.16 3.78 -9.69
C PRO A 10 6.97 3.92 -8.74
N VAL A 11 7.12 4.79 -7.75
CA VAL A 11 6.03 5.24 -6.86
C VAL A 11 5.84 6.74 -7.07
N GLN A 12 4.71 7.12 -7.66
CA GLN A 12 4.35 8.52 -7.86
C GLN A 12 3.58 9.06 -6.65
N ARG A 13 4.05 10.18 -6.10
CA ARG A 13 3.41 10.86 -4.98
C ARG A 13 2.35 11.82 -5.48
N TYR A 14 1.25 11.93 -4.75
CA TYR A 14 0.17 12.88 -5.04
C TYR A 14 -0.48 13.38 -3.76
N ARG A 15 -1.27 14.46 -3.85
CA ARG A 15 -2.07 14.95 -2.73
C ARG A 15 -3.46 14.33 -2.81
N GLY A 16 -3.87 13.62 -1.77
CA GLY A 16 -5.14 12.88 -1.80
C GLY A 16 -5.24 11.84 -0.70
N ARG A 17 -6.07 10.83 -0.93
CA ARG A 17 -6.31 9.66 -0.06
C ARG A 17 -6.04 8.38 -0.85
N PRO A 18 -5.71 7.26 -0.19
CA PRO A 18 -5.59 5.98 -0.90
C PRO A 18 -6.84 5.71 -1.75
N ASP A 19 -6.62 5.36 -3.01
CA ASP A 19 -7.64 4.89 -3.95
C ASP A 19 -8.79 5.88 -4.22
N ASP A 20 -8.49 7.17 -4.09
CA ASP A 20 -9.30 8.24 -4.68
C ASP A 20 -9.06 8.35 -6.21
N ALA A 21 -9.87 9.14 -6.90
CA ALA A 21 -9.77 9.28 -8.35
C ALA A 21 -8.35 9.66 -8.86
N PRO A 22 -7.62 10.62 -8.25
CA PRO A 22 -6.21 10.87 -8.60
C PRO A 22 -5.30 9.65 -8.42
N GLY A 23 -5.44 8.93 -7.31
CA GLY A 23 -4.67 7.72 -7.04
C GLY A 23 -4.93 6.61 -8.05
N THR A 24 -6.19 6.40 -8.44
CA THR A 24 -6.58 5.44 -9.48
C THR A 24 -6.00 5.82 -10.84
N ALA A 25 -6.13 7.09 -11.24
CA ALA A 25 -5.59 7.58 -12.50
C ALA A 25 -4.06 7.40 -12.61
N ILE A 26 -3.32 7.55 -11.51
CA ILE A 26 -1.88 7.25 -11.46
C ILE A 26 -1.64 5.75 -11.65
N GLN A 27 -2.37 4.90 -10.92
CA GLN A 27 -2.21 3.45 -11.00
C GLN A 27 -2.50 2.93 -12.42
N ASP A 28 -3.46 3.53 -13.13
CA ASP A 28 -3.80 3.17 -14.51
C ASP A 28 -2.67 3.44 -15.52
N THR A 29 -1.66 4.23 -15.15
CA THR A 29 -0.43 4.38 -15.96
C THR A 29 0.58 3.24 -15.77
N GLY A 30 0.30 2.32 -14.84
CA GLY A 30 1.12 1.15 -14.52
C GLY A 30 2.22 1.38 -13.48
N VAL A 31 2.27 2.56 -12.87
CA VAL A 31 3.11 2.85 -11.70
C VAL A 31 2.33 2.70 -10.40
N MET A 32 3.04 2.65 -9.28
CA MET A 32 2.39 2.69 -7.95
C MET A 32 2.09 4.13 -7.53
N ALA A 33 1.07 4.34 -6.71
CA ALA A 33 0.66 5.65 -6.22
C ALA A 33 0.89 5.77 -4.71
N SER A 34 1.22 6.97 -4.23
CA SER A 34 1.38 7.26 -2.80
C SER A 34 0.72 8.58 -2.40
N PRO A 35 -0.39 8.56 -1.65
CA PRO A 35 -1.09 9.77 -1.23
C PRO A 35 -0.33 10.50 -0.13
N ARG A 36 -0.38 11.83 -0.14
CA ARG A 36 0.21 12.75 0.86
C ARG A 36 -0.80 13.78 1.33
N GLY A 37 -0.57 14.33 2.52
CA GLY A 37 -1.35 15.43 3.11
C GLY A 37 -2.35 14.96 4.18
N PRO A 38 -3.34 15.79 4.58
CA PRO A 38 -4.22 15.51 5.73
C PRO A 38 -5.06 14.23 5.63
N GLY A 39 -5.30 13.72 4.42
CA GLY A 39 -5.97 12.44 4.18
C GLY A 39 -5.05 11.36 3.60
N GLY A 40 -3.76 11.66 3.46
CA GLY A 40 -2.75 10.79 2.88
C GLY A 40 -1.70 10.37 3.91
N GLY A 41 -0.74 9.55 3.47
CA GLY A 41 0.34 9.06 4.30
C GLY A 41 1.51 10.04 4.44
N VAL A 42 2.52 9.58 5.18
CA VAL A 42 3.84 10.22 5.21
C VAL A 42 4.70 9.69 4.06
N GLY A 43 5.90 10.22 3.91
CA GLY A 43 6.91 9.75 2.98
C GLY A 43 7.72 8.57 3.52
N PRO A 44 8.56 7.97 2.67
CA PRO A 44 9.41 6.86 3.06
C PRO A 44 10.43 7.35 4.10
N GLY A 45 10.64 6.55 5.14
CA GLY A 45 11.50 6.84 6.28
C GLY A 45 10.86 7.71 7.37
N GLU A 46 9.75 8.38 7.09
CA GLU A 46 9.09 9.25 8.07
C GLU A 46 8.28 8.42 9.09
N VAL A 47 8.27 8.85 10.36
CA VAL A 47 7.43 8.23 11.40
C VAL A 47 5.96 8.42 11.05
N GLY A 48 5.21 7.32 11.01
CA GLY A 48 3.85 7.27 10.48
C GLY A 48 3.69 6.17 9.44
N ASN A 49 2.72 6.34 8.55
CA ASN A 49 2.36 5.35 7.54
C ASN A 49 2.68 5.86 6.13
N PHE A 50 3.75 5.33 5.51
CA PHE A 50 4.01 5.49 4.09
C PHE A 50 3.09 4.54 3.31
N LEU A 51 2.02 5.07 2.71
CA LEU A 51 1.04 4.29 1.95
C LEU A 51 1.42 4.24 0.48
N VAL A 52 1.43 3.03 -0.08
CA VAL A 52 1.68 2.77 -1.50
C VAL A 52 0.60 1.83 -2.01
N THR A 53 -0.13 2.26 -3.03
CA THR A 53 -1.16 1.47 -3.72
C THR A 53 -0.68 1.09 -5.13
N GLY A 54 -1.12 -0.07 -5.62
CA GLY A 54 -0.82 -0.50 -6.97
C GLY A 54 -1.77 -1.61 -7.45
N HIS A 55 -1.95 -1.67 -8.76
CA HIS A 55 -2.86 -2.64 -9.38
C HIS A 55 -2.45 -4.09 -9.14
N ARG A 56 -3.48 -4.92 -8.92
CA ARG A 56 -3.40 -6.37 -8.72
C ARG A 56 -3.39 -7.14 -10.03
N THR A 57 -4.22 -6.72 -10.97
CA THR A 57 -4.62 -7.52 -12.15
C THR A 57 -4.50 -6.75 -13.47
N SER A 58 -4.39 -5.42 -13.44
CA SER A 58 -4.44 -4.55 -14.62
C SER A 58 -3.19 -3.64 -14.72
N HIS A 59 -3.01 -3.00 -15.87
CA HIS A 59 -1.98 -1.99 -16.13
C HIS A 59 -0.57 -2.42 -15.66
N GLY A 60 -0.12 -3.59 -16.13
CA GLY A 60 1.18 -4.17 -15.74
C GLY A 60 1.21 -4.83 -14.36
N ALA A 61 0.16 -4.63 -13.55
CA ALA A 61 -0.09 -5.33 -12.29
C ALA A 61 1.14 -5.38 -11.36
N PRO A 62 1.71 -4.23 -10.97
CA PRO A 62 2.97 -4.18 -10.21
C PRO A 62 2.89 -4.91 -8.86
N LEU A 63 1.69 -5.09 -8.31
CA LEU A 63 1.44 -5.79 -7.04
C LEU A 63 0.70 -7.14 -7.24
N ALA A 64 0.78 -7.73 -8.44
CA ALA A 64 0.20 -9.03 -8.78
C ALA A 64 0.62 -10.19 -7.88
N GLN A 65 1.72 -10.08 -7.14
CA GLN A 65 2.22 -11.12 -6.24
C GLN A 65 2.24 -10.66 -4.77
N LEU A 66 1.71 -9.48 -4.45
CA LEU A 66 1.80 -8.91 -3.11
C LEU A 66 1.24 -9.83 -1.99
N PRO A 67 0.11 -10.55 -2.14
CA PRO A 67 -0.42 -11.44 -1.11
C PRO A 67 0.53 -12.57 -0.71
N ALA A 68 1.39 -13.02 -1.64
CA ALA A 68 2.41 -14.03 -1.37
C ALA A 68 3.59 -13.49 -0.53
N LEU A 69 3.68 -12.18 -0.31
CA LEU A 69 4.71 -11.59 0.54
C LEU A 69 4.46 -11.96 2.01
N ALA A 70 5.27 -12.86 2.55
CA ALA A 70 5.14 -13.34 3.92
C ALA A 70 5.62 -12.33 4.96
N ASP A 71 5.17 -12.50 6.20
CA ASP A 71 5.73 -11.79 7.35
C ASP A 71 7.22 -12.09 7.49
N GLY A 72 8.00 -11.08 7.90
CA GLY A 72 9.46 -11.14 7.94
C GLY A 72 10.16 -10.83 6.60
N ALA A 73 9.42 -10.81 5.47
CA ALA A 73 10.00 -10.44 4.18
C ALA A 73 10.46 -8.97 4.15
N ARG A 74 11.48 -8.68 3.32
CA ARG A 74 12.03 -7.34 3.17
C ARG A 74 11.43 -6.61 1.97
N VAL A 75 11.09 -5.34 2.20
CA VAL A 75 10.73 -4.38 1.16
C VAL A 75 11.78 -3.28 1.17
N GLU A 76 12.44 -3.08 0.03
CA GLU A 76 13.43 -2.02 -0.15
C GLU A 76 12.79 -0.88 -0.94
N VAL A 77 12.83 0.33 -0.36
CA VAL A 77 12.33 1.56 -0.98
C VAL A 77 13.53 2.47 -1.22
N ARG A 78 13.79 2.80 -2.48
CA ARG A 78 14.82 3.79 -2.84
C ARG A 78 14.19 5.18 -2.85
N SER A 79 14.79 6.12 -2.14
CA SER A 79 14.36 7.52 -2.08
C SER A 79 15.59 8.42 -2.11
N GLY A 80 15.81 9.10 -3.23
CA GLY A 80 17.05 9.84 -3.46
C GLY A 80 18.27 8.92 -3.46
N ASP A 81 19.25 9.26 -2.64
CA ASP A 81 20.52 8.55 -2.42
C ASP A 81 20.45 7.46 -1.33
N ARG A 82 19.24 7.16 -0.82
CA ARG A 82 19.01 6.22 0.27
C ARG A 82 18.17 5.03 -0.17
N VAL A 83 18.46 3.88 0.43
CA VAL A 83 17.63 2.68 0.43
C VAL A 83 17.15 2.41 1.85
N LEU A 84 15.83 2.39 1.99
CA LEU A 84 15.10 2.14 3.22
C LEU A 84 14.59 0.71 3.20
N VAL A 85 15.01 -0.10 4.16
CA VAL A 85 14.64 -1.51 4.27
C VAL A 85 13.57 -1.65 5.33
N TYR A 86 12.37 -2.02 4.89
CA TYR A 86 11.24 -2.36 5.73
C TYR A 86 11.13 -3.87 5.87
N ARG A 87 10.67 -4.34 7.03
CA ARG A 87 10.33 -5.75 7.28
C ARG A 87 8.83 -5.88 7.47
N VAL A 88 8.19 -6.76 6.71
CA VAL A 88 6.76 -7.05 6.82
C VAL A 88 6.47 -7.65 8.20
N THR A 89 5.43 -7.16 8.85
CA THR A 89 5.03 -7.56 10.20
C THR A 89 3.59 -8.04 10.29
N ALA A 90 2.75 -7.70 9.32
CA ALA A 90 1.37 -8.15 9.29
C ALA A 90 0.78 -8.09 7.88
N THR A 91 -0.25 -8.90 7.67
CA THR A 91 -1.20 -8.74 6.57
C THR A 91 -2.55 -8.29 7.14
N ARG A 92 -3.21 -7.34 6.48
CA ARG A 92 -4.55 -6.87 6.83
C ARG A 92 -5.44 -6.88 5.58
N GLU A 93 -6.74 -6.91 5.83
CA GLU A 93 -7.74 -6.65 4.81
C GLU A 93 -8.38 -5.28 5.05
N THR A 94 -8.62 -4.54 3.98
CA THR A 94 -9.35 -3.26 4.00
C THR A 94 -10.60 -3.39 3.12
N SER A 95 -11.76 -2.96 3.61
CA SER A 95 -13.03 -2.99 2.87
C SER A 95 -13.47 -1.58 2.51
N PHE A 96 -13.70 -1.33 1.21
CA PHE A 96 -14.22 -0.07 0.70
C PHE A 96 -15.65 0.23 1.15
N ARG A 97 -16.41 -0.80 1.55
CA ARG A 97 -17.76 -0.65 2.08
C ARG A 97 -17.79 -0.25 3.55
N SER A 98 -16.61 -0.17 4.20
CA SER A 98 -16.49 0.20 5.60
C SER A 98 -15.68 1.48 5.77
N PRO A 99 -16.33 2.62 6.07
CA PRO A 99 -15.63 3.86 6.39
C PRO A 99 -14.66 3.72 7.57
N ALA A 100 -14.93 2.82 8.51
CA ALA A 100 -14.02 2.51 9.60
C ALA A 100 -12.77 1.76 9.12
N SER A 101 -12.93 0.82 8.18
CA SER A 101 -11.81 0.08 7.57
C SER A 101 -10.89 1.00 6.75
N LEU A 102 -11.48 1.90 5.94
CA LEU A 102 -10.73 2.92 5.20
C LEU A 102 -9.95 3.87 6.13
N ARG A 103 -10.57 4.32 7.23
CA ARG A 103 -9.86 5.12 8.26
C ARG A 103 -8.73 4.33 8.91
N ALA A 104 -8.89 3.03 9.12
CA ALA A 104 -7.87 2.17 9.69
C ALA A 104 -6.69 1.96 8.75
N GLN A 105 -6.92 1.82 7.44
CA GLN A 105 -5.87 1.76 6.43
C GLN A 105 -5.05 3.05 6.37
N ALA A 106 -5.73 4.20 6.32
CA ALA A 106 -5.10 5.52 6.21
C ALA A 106 -4.46 6.03 7.51
N ALA A 107 -4.65 5.33 8.64
CA ALA A 107 -4.16 5.77 9.94
C ALA A 107 -2.62 5.86 9.98
N PRO A 108 -2.03 6.82 10.73
CA PRO A 108 -0.58 6.91 10.91
C PRO A 108 0.04 5.65 11.53
N VAL A 109 -0.73 4.94 12.34
CA VAL A 109 -0.44 3.57 12.76
C VAL A 109 -1.46 2.66 12.06
N PRO A 110 -1.08 1.90 11.02
CA PRO A 110 -2.01 1.09 10.24
C PRO A 110 -2.87 0.19 11.13
N GLY A 111 -4.19 0.22 10.93
CA GLY A 111 -5.16 -0.51 11.73
C GLY A 111 -5.58 0.16 13.03
N ARG A 112 -4.92 1.24 13.48
CA ARG A 112 -5.16 1.88 14.78
C ARG A 112 -5.38 3.39 14.68
N PRO A 113 -6.56 3.85 14.21
CA PRO A 113 -6.91 5.28 14.20
C PRO A 113 -6.75 5.93 15.58
N GLY A 114 -6.28 7.17 15.61
CA GLY A 114 -6.10 7.96 16.84
C GLY A 114 -4.84 7.63 17.65
N VAL A 115 -4.11 6.56 17.31
CA VAL A 115 -2.84 6.23 17.97
C VAL A 115 -1.71 7.07 17.38
N ARG A 116 -0.90 7.68 18.25
CA ARG A 116 0.29 8.43 17.85
C ARG A 116 1.37 7.49 17.32
N PRO A 117 1.92 7.70 16.11
CA PRO A 117 2.96 6.84 15.57
C PRO A 117 4.30 7.09 16.28
N THR A 118 5.05 6.01 16.49
CA THR A 118 6.41 6.02 17.04
C THR A 118 7.44 5.37 16.11
N GLU A 119 6.97 4.73 15.04
CA GLU A 119 7.79 3.98 14.09
C GLU A 119 7.53 4.48 12.67
N ALA A 120 8.54 4.35 11.80
CA ALA A 120 8.37 4.54 10.35
C ALA A 120 7.80 3.26 9.75
N MET A 121 6.54 3.30 9.31
CA MET A 121 5.80 2.16 8.78
C MET A 121 5.54 2.33 7.29
N LEU A 122 5.34 1.22 6.60
CA LEU A 122 4.96 1.13 5.20
C LEU A 122 3.70 0.28 5.10
N THR A 123 2.72 0.74 4.32
CA THR A 123 1.57 -0.06 3.88
C THR A 123 1.67 -0.22 2.38
N LEU A 124 1.86 -1.45 1.90
CA LEU A 124 1.66 -1.81 0.49
C LEU A 124 0.24 -2.35 0.34
N SER A 125 -0.55 -1.80 -0.58
CA SER A 125 -1.96 -2.17 -0.74
C SER A 125 -2.30 -2.49 -2.19
N THR A 126 -3.07 -3.56 -2.40
CA THR A 126 -3.58 -3.95 -3.72
C THR A 126 -4.99 -4.52 -3.61
N CYS A 127 -5.74 -4.50 -4.71
CA CYS A 127 -7.07 -5.09 -4.80
C CYS A 127 -7.06 -6.60 -4.52
N ALA A 128 -8.11 -7.09 -3.86
CA ALA A 128 -8.34 -8.51 -3.58
C ALA A 128 -9.32 -9.13 -4.58
N THR A 129 -9.39 -8.62 -5.83
CA THR A 129 -10.39 -9.04 -6.83
C THR A 129 -10.48 -10.55 -7.01
N PRO A 130 -9.37 -11.31 -7.14
CA PRO A 130 -9.44 -12.77 -7.24
C PRO A 130 -10.07 -13.42 -6.00
N GLU A 131 -9.71 -12.94 -4.80
CA GLU A 131 -10.20 -13.45 -3.53
C GLU A 131 -11.70 -13.13 -3.33
N ASP A 132 -12.13 -11.91 -3.67
CA ASP A 132 -13.53 -11.49 -3.67
C ASP A 132 -14.38 -12.36 -4.61
N HIS A 133 -13.94 -12.53 -5.86
CA HIS A 133 -14.68 -13.32 -6.84
C HIS A 133 -14.78 -14.80 -6.43
N ALA A 134 -13.71 -15.37 -5.85
CA ALA A 134 -13.72 -16.74 -5.33
C ALA A 134 -14.71 -16.91 -4.17
N ALA A 135 -14.97 -15.85 -3.40
CA ALA A 135 -15.99 -15.81 -2.36
C ALA A 135 -17.40 -15.48 -2.88
N GLY A 136 -17.57 -15.29 -4.19
CA GLY A 136 -18.85 -14.90 -4.80
C GLY A 136 -19.19 -13.42 -4.66
N ASN A 137 -18.23 -12.59 -4.25
CA ASN A 137 -18.38 -11.14 -4.17
C ASN A 137 -17.92 -10.48 -5.47
N TYR A 138 -18.84 -9.84 -6.18
CA TYR A 138 -18.57 -9.13 -7.44
C TYR A 138 -18.87 -7.63 -7.32
N TRP A 139 -18.96 -7.12 -6.09
CA TRP A 139 -19.17 -5.69 -5.87
C TRP A 139 -17.96 -4.88 -6.32
N SER A 140 -18.21 -3.70 -6.88
CA SER A 140 -17.20 -2.68 -7.12
C SER A 140 -17.75 -1.28 -6.87
N ASP A 141 -16.87 -0.32 -6.55
CA ASP A 141 -17.23 1.10 -6.48
C ASP A 141 -17.27 1.77 -7.87
N GLU A 142 -17.49 3.09 -7.89
CA GLU A 142 -17.53 3.90 -9.11
C GLU A 142 -16.19 3.99 -9.87
N PHE A 143 -15.08 3.63 -9.22
CA PHE A 143 -13.74 3.58 -9.81
C PHE A 143 -13.33 2.15 -10.19
N GLY A 144 -14.21 1.17 -10.03
CA GLY A 144 -13.92 -0.24 -10.30
C GLY A 144 -13.03 -0.91 -9.24
N ASN A 145 -12.86 -0.31 -8.06
CA ASN A 145 -12.23 -1.01 -6.94
C ASN A 145 -13.17 -2.12 -6.46
N PRO A 146 -12.69 -3.36 -6.23
CA PRO A 146 -13.50 -4.40 -5.60
C PRO A 146 -13.75 -4.04 -4.13
N GLU A 147 -14.47 -4.89 -3.39
CA GLU A 147 -14.73 -4.60 -1.98
C GLU A 147 -13.44 -4.57 -1.17
N HIS A 148 -12.58 -5.56 -1.35
CA HIS A 148 -11.45 -5.76 -0.46
C HIS A 148 -10.11 -5.38 -1.10
N ARG A 149 -9.19 -4.97 -0.21
CA ARG A 149 -7.77 -4.84 -0.46
C ARG A 149 -6.98 -5.70 0.50
N ILE A 150 -5.84 -6.19 0.01
CA ILE A 150 -4.82 -6.88 0.80
C ILE A 150 -3.71 -5.87 1.08
N ASP A 151 -3.54 -5.54 2.36
CA ASP A 151 -2.52 -4.65 2.87
C ASP A 151 -1.38 -5.46 3.49
N LYS A 152 -0.14 -5.21 3.08
CA LYS A 152 1.08 -5.66 3.77
C LYS A 152 1.63 -4.51 4.59
N ILE A 153 1.70 -4.69 5.90
CA ILE A 153 2.25 -3.72 6.84
C ILE A 153 3.70 -4.08 7.11
N ALA A 154 4.60 -3.10 7.04
CA ALA A 154 6.01 -3.27 7.28
C ALA A 154 6.57 -2.13 8.14
N VAL A 155 7.62 -2.40 8.90
CA VAL A 155 8.30 -1.43 9.76
C VAL A 155 9.73 -1.23 9.26
N LEU A 156 10.22 0.01 9.24
CA LEU A 156 11.59 0.33 8.86
C LEU A 156 12.56 -0.32 9.86
N VAL A 157 13.52 -1.09 9.33
CA VAL A 157 14.53 -1.79 10.16
C VAL A 157 15.96 -1.37 9.84
N ARG A 158 16.19 -0.74 8.69
CA ARG A 158 17.52 -0.29 8.27
C ARG A 158 17.42 0.81 7.21
N GLU A 159 18.34 1.76 7.26
CA GLU A 159 18.63 2.71 6.19
C GLU A 159 20.08 2.52 5.74
N ARG A 160 20.33 2.62 4.43
CA ARG A 160 21.67 2.55 3.83
C ARG A 160 21.78 3.47 2.62
N PRO A 161 22.99 3.90 2.22
CA PRO A 161 23.21 4.51 0.92
C PRO A 161 22.76 3.59 -0.23
N ALA A 162 22.27 4.19 -1.31
CA ALA A 162 21.79 3.50 -2.51
C ALA A 162 22.90 2.76 -3.25
#